data_AF-A0A0C3Q240-F1
#
_entry.id   AF-A0A0C3Q240-F1
#
_cell.length_a   1.000
_cell.length_b   1.000
_cell.length_c   1.000
_cell.angle_alpha   90.00
_cell.angle_beta   90.00
_cell.angle_gamma   90.00
#
_symmetry.space_group_name_H-M   'P 1'
#
loop_
_entity.id
_entity.type
_entity.pdbx_description
1 polymer ?
#
loop_
_entity_poly.entity_id
_entity_poly.type
_entity_poly.pdbx_seq_one_letter_code
_entity_poly.pdbx_strand_id
1 'polypeptide(L)'
;MRFSLVVLFAASLASAASVFKRHNDYEVPWCAKDCISYADPSPCKPDDVACLCVNENYYNQIATCVKDACSPEDAKAAAEIGIKYCKGAGIDPENPIPKCGIQCTEKAPTGKCDPNDGKCLCENKDFLESVVWCFKKDCQGEDLKNAKCAGEAYCRAAGVDISSIFGY
;
A
#
# COMPACT_ATOMS: atom_id res chain seq x y z
N MET A 1 -33.99 -3.34 44.88
CA MET A 1 -34.54 -3.75 43.57
C MET A 1 -33.40 -3.65 42.56
N ARG A 2 -32.95 -4.78 42.03
CA ARG A 2 -31.83 -4.88 41.10
C ARG A 2 -32.39 -4.70 39.68
N PHE A 3 -32.08 -3.57 39.03
CA PHE A 3 -32.39 -3.39 37.61
C PHE A 3 -31.18 -3.86 36.80
N SER A 4 -31.32 -5.05 36.20
CA SER A 4 -30.40 -5.56 35.20
C SER A 4 -30.63 -4.80 33.89
N LEU A 5 -29.63 -4.04 33.44
CA LEU A 5 -29.59 -3.49 32.08
C LEU A 5 -28.80 -4.45 31.20
N VAL A 6 -29.52 -5.13 30.30
CA VAL A 6 -28.93 -5.93 29.22
C VAL A 6 -28.33 -4.96 28.21
N VAL A 7 -27.00 -4.84 28.19
CA VAL A 7 -26.28 -4.11 27.14
C VAL A 7 -26.27 -5.01 25.89
N LEU A 8 -27.15 -4.69 24.94
CA LEU A 8 -27.11 -5.26 23.60
C LEU A 8 -25.82 -4.82 22.92
N PHE A 9 -24.91 -5.76 22.66
CA PHE A 9 -23.79 -5.54 21.76
C PHE A 9 -24.35 -5.32 20.35
N ALA A 10 -24.43 -4.05 19.93
CA ALA A 10 -24.55 -3.73 18.52
C ALA A 10 -23.24 -4.17 17.85
N ALA A 11 -23.31 -5.23 17.04
CA ALA A 11 -22.22 -5.62 16.18
C ALA A 11 -21.87 -4.42 15.29
N SER A 12 -20.63 -3.94 15.42
CA SER A 12 -20.08 -2.87 14.59
C SER A 12 -20.11 -3.31 13.12
N LEU A 13 -21.03 -2.73 12.34
CA LEU A 13 -20.98 -2.71 10.87
C LEU A 13 -19.82 -1.81 10.43
N ALA A 14 -18.59 -2.27 10.64
CA ALA A 14 -17.39 -1.62 10.13
C ALA A 14 -16.97 -2.28 8.81
N SER A 15 -17.78 -2.21 7.75
CA SER A 15 -17.40 -2.74 6.42
C SER A 15 -18.34 -2.26 5.30
N ALA A 16 -18.18 -1.00 4.86
CA ALA A 16 -18.60 -0.50 3.53
C ALA A 16 -18.40 1.03 3.47
N ALA A 17 -18.84 1.74 4.51
CA ALA A 17 -18.87 3.21 4.52
C ALA A 17 -17.47 3.87 4.40
N SER A 18 -16.42 3.23 4.93
CA SER A 18 -15.03 3.72 4.85
C SER A 18 -14.41 3.55 3.46
N VAL A 19 -14.92 2.63 2.64
CA VAL A 19 -14.52 2.46 1.24
C VAL A 19 -15.28 3.48 0.37
N PHE A 20 -16.61 3.58 0.53
CA PHE A 20 -17.45 4.53 -0.21
C PHE A 20 -17.07 6.00 -0.03
N LYS A 21 -16.55 6.40 1.15
CA LYS A 21 -16.17 7.80 1.39
C LYS A 21 -14.96 8.23 0.54
N ARG A 22 -13.98 7.33 0.34
CA ARG A 22 -12.75 7.60 -0.44
C ARG A 22 -13.01 7.81 -1.94
N HIS A 23 -14.03 7.17 -2.49
CA HIS A 23 -14.36 7.27 -3.92
C HIS A 23 -15.08 8.56 -4.33
N ASN A 24 -15.70 9.27 -3.37
CA ASN A 24 -16.42 10.52 -3.67
C ASN A 24 -15.50 11.74 -3.63
N ASP A 25 -14.40 11.71 -2.88
CA ASP A 25 -13.48 12.85 -2.78
C ASP A 25 -12.66 13.07 -4.07
N TYR A 26 -12.53 12.03 -4.91
CA TYR A 26 -11.73 12.06 -6.15
C TYR A 26 -12.54 11.92 -7.44
N GLU A 27 -13.88 11.94 -7.39
CA GLU A 27 -14.74 11.81 -8.58
C GLU A 27 -14.39 10.58 -9.45
N VAL A 28 -14.13 9.43 -8.82
CA VAL A 28 -13.77 8.19 -9.53
C VAL A 28 -14.89 7.79 -10.52
N PRO A 29 -14.60 7.47 -11.80
CA PRO A 29 -15.59 6.96 -12.74
C PRO A 29 -16.31 5.74 -12.17
N TRP A 30 -17.62 5.62 -12.41
CA TRP A 30 -18.43 4.57 -11.80
C TRP A 30 -17.91 3.16 -12.15
N CYS A 31 -17.48 2.95 -13.40
CA CYS A 31 -16.96 1.68 -13.88
C CYS A 31 -15.70 1.24 -13.10
N ALA A 32 -14.87 2.21 -12.68
CA ALA A 32 -13.67 1.96 -11.89
C ALA A 32 -13.98 1.74 -10.40
N LYS A 33 -15.08 2.30 -9.87
CA LYS A 33 -15.50 2.02 -8.48
C LYS A 33 -15.83 0.54 -8.28
N ASP A 34 -16.54 -0.06 -9.24
CA ASP A 34 -16.85 -1.49 -9.19
C ASP A 34 -15.57 -2.33 -9.26
N CYS A 35 -14.65 -2.00 -10.16
CA CYS A 35 -13.36 -2.68 -10.25
C CYS A 35 -12.56 -2.66 -8.95
N ILE A 36 -12.52 -1.52 -8.25
CA ILE A 36 -11.85 -1.40 -6.96
C ILE A 36 -12.54 -2.26 -5.90
N SER A 37 -13.88 -2.36 -5.93
CA SER A 37 -14.63 -3.17 -4.97
C SER A 37 -14.43 -4.69 -5.12
N TYR A 38 -14.11 -5.15 -6.34
CA TYR A 38 -13.90 -6.57 -6.64
C TYR A 38 -12.45 -7.03 -6.53
N ALA A 39 -11.48 -6.11 -6.61
CA ALA A 39 -10.07 -6.46 -6.54
C ALA A 39 -9.70 -6.96 -5.14
N ASP A 40 -8.95 -8.07 -5.07
CA ASP A 40 -8.49 -8.61 -3.79
C ASP A 40 -7.35 -7.76 -3.21
N PRO A 41 -7.55 -7.08 -2.06
CA PRO A 41 -6.53 -6.23 -1.45
C PRO A 41 -5.41 -7.05 -0.79
N SER A 42 -5.60 -8.35 -0.59
CA SER A 42 -4.67 -9.20 0.16
C SER A 42 -3.27 -9.18 -0.46
N PRO A 43 -2.21 -9.19 0.37
CA PRO A 43 -2.22 -9.26 1.85
C PRO A 43 -2.43 -7.90 2.56
N CYS A 44 -2.61 -6.80 1.81
CA CYS A 44 -2.87 -5.50 2.40
C CYS A 44 -4.27 -5.42 3.02
N LYS A 45 -4.42 -4.52 4.01
CA LYS A 45 -5.75 -4.16 4.51
C LYS A 45 -6.45 -3.21 3.52
N PRO A 46 -7.79 -3.25 3.40
CA PRO A 46 -8.52 -2.33 2.51
C PRO A 46 -8.33 -0.84 2.82
N ASP A 47 -7.90 -0.49 4.04
CA ASP A 47 -7.60 0.87 4.48
C ASP A 47 -6.11 1.23 4.49
N ASP A 48 -5.22 0.30 4.15
CA ASP A 48 -3.79 0.54 4.02
C ASP A 48 -3.42 1.01 2.62
N VAL A 49 -3.64 2.31 2.38
CA VAL A 49 -3.46 2.92 1.06
C VAL A 49 -2.04 2.73 0.53
N ALA A 50 -1.02 2.92 1.36
CA ALA A 50 0.37 2.78 0.94
C ALA A 50 0.68 1.35 0.48
N CYS A 51 0.22 0.34 1.23
CA CYS A 51 0.38 -1.07 0.85
C CYS A 51 -0.36 -1.39 -0.46
N LEU A 52 -1.62 -0.95 -0.59
CA LEU A 52 -2.40 -1.18 -1.82
C LEU A 52 -1.73 -0.58 -3.05
N CYS A 53 -1.07 0.57 -2.91
CA CYS A 53 -0.37 1.26 -3.99
C CYS A 53 0.91 0.56 -4.49
N VAL A 54 1.43 -0.41 -3.73
CA VAL A 54 2.60 -1.23 -4.11
C VAL A 54 2.25 -2.71 -4.25
N ASN A 55 0.97 -3.08 -4.08
CA ASN A 55 0.49 -4.43 -4.30
C ASN A 55 0.19 -4.66 -5.79
N GLU A 56 1.15 -5.28 -6.48
CA GLU A 56 1.04 -5.56 -7.92
C GLU A 56 -0.19 -6.38 -8.28
N ASN A 57 -0.56 -7.38 -7.47
CA ASN A 57 -1.74 -8.21 -7.74
C ASN A 57 -3.04 -7.40 -7.68
N TYR A 58 -3.17 -6.54 -6.67
CA TYR A 58 -4.33 -5.66 -6.52
C TYR A 58 -4.42 -4.65 -7.68
N TYR A 59 -3.29 -3.98 -8.00
CA TYR A 59 -3.23 -3.04 -9.12
C TYR A 59 -3.58 -3.69 -10.46
N ASN A 60 -3.05 -4.89 -10.74
CA ASN A 60 -3.29 -5.59 -12.00
C ASN A 60 -4.75 -6.02 -12.16
N GLN A 61 -5.41 -6.44 -11.07
CA GLN A 61 -6.85 -6.75 -11.09
C GLN A 61 -7.68 -5.51 -11.45
N ILE A 62 -7.39 -4.36 -10.81
CA ILE A 62 -8.08 -3.10 -11.10
C ILE A 62 -7.83 -2.67 -12.54
N ALA A 63 -6.57 -2.64 -12.98
CA ALA A 63 -6.19 -2.21 -14.31
C ALA A 63 -6.86 -3.08 -15.40
N THR A 64 -6.91 -4.39 -15.19
CA THR A 64 -7.58 -5.33 -16.11
C THR A 64 -9.08 -5.05 -16.16
N CYS A 65 -9.74 -4.96 -14.99
CA CYS A 65 -11.17 -4.66 -14.93
C CYS A 65 -11.52 -3.30 -15.56
N VAL A 66 -10.75 -2.25 -15.26
CA VAL A 66 -10.95 -0.90 -15.81
C VAL A 66 -10.82 -0.91 -17.32
N LYS A 67 -9.82 -1.62 -17.85
CA LYS A 67 -9.65 -1.76 -19.30
C LYS A 67 -10.86 -2.42 -19.98
N ASP A 68 -11.51 -3.36 -19.30
CA ASP A 68 -12.63 -4.12 -19.86
C ASP A 68 -13.99 -3.41 -19.65
N ALA A 69 -14.15 -2.66 -18.55
CA ALA A 69 -15.42 -2.10 -18.12
C ALA A 69 -15.58 -0.58 -18.39
N CYS A 70 -14.49 0.15 -18.62
CA CYS A 70 -14.51 1.60 -18.79
C CYS A 70 -14.24 2.02 -20.24
N SER A 71 -14.70 3.21 -20.62
CA SER A 71 -14.22 3.87 -21.84
C SER A 71 -12.73 4.22 -21.72
N PRO A 72 -12.02 4.44 -22.84
CA PRO A 72 -10.63 4.92 -22.78
C PRO A 72 -10.47 6.21 -21.98
N GLU A 73 -11.45 7.12 -22.05
CA GLU A 73 -11.45 8.38 -21.29
C GLU A 73 -11.60 8.13 -19.78
N ASP A 74 -12.54 7.28 -19.39
CA ASP A 74 -12.76 6.92 -17.99
C ASP A 74 -11.60 6.10 -17.42
N ALA A 75 -11.01 5.21 -18.22
CA ALA A 75 -9.82 4.46 -17.83
C ALA A 75 -8.63 5.38 -17.56
N LYS A 76 -8.43 6.39 -18.42
CA LYS A 76 -7.39 7.41 -18.22
C LYS A 76 -7.66 8.23 -16.95
N ALA A 77 -8.90 8.70 -16.76
CA ALA A 77 -9.27 9.45 -15.56
C ALA A 77 -9.07 8.62 -14.28
N ALA A 78 -9.45 7.34 -14.29
CA ALA A 78 -9.23 6.42 -13.19
C ALA A 78 -7.75 6.24 -12.86
N ALA A 79 -6.88 6.10 -13.87
CA ALA A 79 -5.44 6.00 -13.67
C ALA A 79 -4.85 7.28 -13.04
N GLU A 80 -5.22 8.46 -13.55
CA GLU A 80 -4.78 9.75 -12.99
C GLU A 80 -5.23 9.93 -11.52
N ILE A 81 -6.44 9.49 -11.20
CA ILE A 81 -6.96 9.49 -9.82
C ILE A 81 -6.18 8.51 -8.95
N GLY A 82 -5.91 7.30 -9.43
CA GLY A 82 -5.09 6.31 -8.72
C GLY A 82 -3.70 6.85 -8.37
N ILE A 83 -3.06 7.53 -9.32
CA ILE A 83 -1.76 8.19 -9.09
C ILE A 83 -1.87 9.25 -7.99
N LYS A 84 -2.88 10.14 -8.04
CA LYS A 84 -3.09 11.17 -7.00
C LYS A 84 -3.36 10.55 -5.63
N TYR A 85 -4.16 9.48 -5.59
CA TYR A 85 -4.52 8.78 -4.37
C TYR A 85 -3.27 8.16 -3.70
N CYS A 86 -2.41 7.50 -4.47
CA CYS A 86 -1.15 6.96 -3.96
C CYS A 86 -0.17 8.04 -3.51
N LYS A 87 -0.05 9.13 -4.29
CA LYS A 87 0.81 10.27 -3.91
C LYS A 87 0.37 10.90 -2.59
N GLY A 88 -0.94 10.97 -2.32
CA GLY A 88 -1.48 11.39 -1.02
C GLY A 88 -1.05 10.51 0.15
N ALA A 89 -0.70 9.25 -0.10
CA ALA A 89 -0.17 8.31 0.90
C ALA A 89 1.37 8.29 0.96
N GLY A 90 2.07 9.16 0.22
CA GLY A 90 3.53 9.21 0.17
C GLY A 90 4.15 8.16 -0.77
N ILE A 91 3.36 7.54 -1.64
CA ILE A 91 3.83 6.60 -2.67
C ILE A 91 3.67 7.25 -4.04
N ASP A 92 4.76 7.43 -4.78
CA ASP A 92 4.67 7.71 -6.21
C ASP A 92 4.64 6.36 -6.97
N PRO A 93 3.52 5.94 -7.58
CA PRO A 93 3.45 4.63 -8.25
C PRO A 93 4.49 4.44 -9.37
N GLU A 94 4.98 5.54 -9.97
CA GLU A 94 6.02 5.48 -10.99
C GLU A 94 7.42 5.34 -10.38
N ASN A 95 7.61 5.86 -9.16
CA ASN A 95 8.89 5.84 -8.44
C ASN A 95 8.67 5.63 -6.93
N PRO A 96 8.22 4.44 -6.48
CA PRO A 96 7.79 4.25 -5.09
C PRO A 96 8.93 4.48 -4.09
N ILE A 97 10.15 4.13 -4.47
CA ILE A 97 11.36 4.44 -3.71
C ILE A 97 11.99 5.72 -4.30
N PRO A 98 12.18 6.79 -3.50
CA PRO A 98 12.87 7.99 -3.95
C PRO A 98 14.27 7.70 -4.47
N LYS A 99 14.78 8.54 -5.39
CA LYS A 99 16.09 8.32 -6.04
C LYS A 99 17.26 8.11 -5.07
N CYS A 100 17.24 8.78 -3.92
CA CYS A 100 18.24 8.61 -2.87
C CYS A 100 18.27 7.18 -2.29
N GLY A 101 17.14 6.48 -2.29
CA GLY A 101 16.96 5.16 -1.70
C GLY A 101 17.18 3.99 -2.66
N ILE A 102 17.18 4.21 -3.99
CA ILE A 102 17.33 3.13 -4.98
C ILE A 102 18.64 2.35 -4.75
N GLN A 103 19.73 3.07 -4.50
CA GLN A 103 21.05 2.48 -4.23
C GLN A 103 21.03 1.57 -2.99
N CYS A 104 20.16 1.90 -2.02
CA CYS A 104 20.10 1.22 -0.73
C CYS A 104 19.50 -0.17 -0.87
N THR A 105 18.46 -0.33 -1.68
CA THR A 105 17.84 -1.63 -1.95
C THR A 105 18.71 -2.50 -2.86
N GLU A 106 19.39 -1.92 -3.84
CA GLU A 106 20.25 -2.65 -4.79
C GLU A 106 21.54 -3.20 -4.15
N LYS A 107 22.11 -2.49 -3.17
CA LYS A 107 23.38 -2.85 -2.53
C LYS A 107 23.22 -3.62 -1.23
N ALA A 108 22.01 -3.75 -0.71
CA ALA A 108 21.76 -4.44 0.54
C ALA A 108 22.07 -5.94 0.42
N PRO A 109 22.59 -6.57 1.49
CA PRO A 109 22.93 -7.99 1.46
C PRO A 109 21.67 -8.86 1.41
N THR A 110 21.41 -9.50 0.28
CA THR A 110 20.24 -10.38 0.10
C THR A 110 20.39 -11.73 0.81
N GLY A 111 21.62 -12.10 1.20
CA GLY A 111 21.91 -13.37 1.85
C GLY A 111 21.58 -14.55 0.94
N LYS A 112 20.61 -15.37 1.35
CA LYS A 112 20.11 -16.53 0.58
C LYS A 112 18.85 -16.22 -0.23
N CYS A 113 18.30 -15.01 -0.11
CA CYS A 113 17.08 -14.64 -0.81
C CYS A 113 17.33 -14.36 -2.28
N ASP A 114 16.38 -14.74 -3.13
CA ASP A 114 16.31 -14.23 -4.50
C ASP A 114 16.01 -12.72 -4.44
N PRO A 115 16.65 -11.87 -5.29
CA PRO A 115 16.37 -10.43 -5.33
C PRO A 115 14.91 -10.07 -5.62
N ASN A 116 14.12 -10.97 -6.20
CA ASN A 116 12.69 -10.76 -6.48
C ASN A 116 11.78 -11.43 -5.44
N ASP A 117 12.33 -12.17 -4.47
CA ASP A 117 11.56 -12.74 -3.37
C ASP A 117 11.38 -11.70 -2.26
N GLY A 118 10.43 -10.80 -2.47
CA GLY A 118 10.11 -9.73 -1.52
C GLY A 118 9.79 -10.25 -0.12
N LYS A 119 9.16 -11.42 0.00
CA LYS A 119 8.86 -12.02 1.30
C LYS A 119 10.15 -12.45 2.02
N CYS A 120 11.03 -13.18 1.34
CA CYS A 120 12.31 -13.58 1.90
C CYS A 120 13.15 -12.36 2.30
N LEU A 121 13.23 -11.34 1.44
CA LEU A 121 13.98 -10.12 1.71
C LEU A 121 13.42 -9.38 2.93
N CYS A 122 12.10 -9.30 3.07
CA CYS A 122 11.44 -8.68 4.22
C CYS A 122 11.53 -9.51 5.51
N GLU A 123 11.86 -10.79 5.45
CA GLU A 123 12.19 -11.63 6.62
C GLU A 123 13.70 -11.58 6.96
N ASN A 124 14.53 -11.08 6.05
CA ASN A 124 15.98 -10.95 6.23
C ASN A 124 16.34 -9.66 6.99
N LYS A 125 16.73 -9.81 8.26
CA LYS A 125 17.12 -8.68 9.12
C LYS A 125 18.34 -7.91 8.62
N ASP A 126 19.37 -8.59 8.13
CA ASP A 126 20.60 -7.94 7.64
C ASP A 126 20.29 -7.06 6.42
N PHE A 127 19.40 -7.54 5.53
CA PHE A 127 18.90 -6.76 4.40
C PHE A 127 18.17 -5.50 4.90
N LEU A 128 17.17 -5.67 5.76
CA LEU A 128 16.35 -4.57 6.27
C LEU A 128 17.14 -3.52 7.05
N GLU A 129 18.04 -3.94 7.93
CA GLU A 129 18.90 -3.03 8.69
C GLU A 129 19.84 -2.24 7.77
N SER A 130 20.42 -2.90 6.75
CA SER A 130 21.26 -2.25 5.75
C SER A 130 20.50 -1.19 4.95
N VAL A 131 19.31 -1.54 4.44
CA VAL A 131 18.45 -0.62 3.68
C VAL A 131 18.09 0.60 4.53
N VAL A 132 17.65 0.39 5.78
CA VAL A 132 17.19 1.50 6.62
C VAL A 132 18.34 2.37 7.12
N TRP A 133 19.49 1.80 7.41
CA TRP A 133 20.68 2.60 7.68
C TRP A 133 21.04 3.46 6.47
N CYS A 134 21.03 2.89 5.27
CA CYS A 134 21.32 3.61 4.04
C CYS A 134 20.27 4.71 3.77
N PHE A 135 18.97 4.44 3.94
CA PHE A 135 17.93 5.48 3.85
C PHE A 135 18.21 6.64 4.81
N LYS A 136 18.51 6.36 6.09
CA LYS A 136 18.82 7.40 7.08
C LYS A 136 20.03 8.24 6.72
N LYS A 137 20.97 7.68 5.96
CA LYS A 137 22.22 8.35 5.56
C LYS A 137 22.03 9.16 4.27
N ASP A 138 21.36 8.60 3.28
CA ASP A 138 21.37 9.11 1.91
C ASP A 138 20.08 9.87 1.55
N CYS A 139 18.99 9.65 2.30
CA CYS A 139 17.72 10.36 2.15
C CYS A 139 17.48 11.34 3.31
N GLN A 140 16.73 12.42 3.04
CA GLN A 140 16.39 13.44 4.04
C GLN A 140 14.98 13.99 3.83
N GLY A 141 14.42 14.64 4.85
CA GLY A 141 13.12 15.30 4.76
C GLY A 141 12.00 14.36 4.28
N GLU A 142 11.26 14.80 3.28
CA GLU A 142 10.14 14.04 2.70
C GLU A 142 10.62 12.76 1.99
N ASP A 143 11.80 12.77 1.34
CA ASP A 143 12.35 11.58 0.71
C ASP A 143 12.64 10.47 1.72
N LEU A 144 13.19 10.81 2.91
CA LEU A 144 13.41 9.82 3.97
C LEU A 144 12.08 9.24 4.48
N LYS A 145 11.06 10.08 4.63
CA LYS A 145 9.72 9.64 5.06
C LYS A 145 9.10 8.71 4.02
N ASN A 146 9.15 9.07 2.74
CA ASN A 146 8.56 8.30 1.66
C ASN A 146 9.34 7.00 1.41
N ALA A 147 10.67 7.00 1.49
CA ALA A 147 11.49 5.78 1.38
C ALA A 147 11.13 4.76 2.48
N LYS A 148 10.95 5.21 3.72
CA LYS A 148 10.48 4.35 4.82
C LYS A 148 9.06 3.85 4.58
N CYS A 149 8.15 4.75 4.22
CA CYS A 149 6.75 4.41 3.93
C CYS A 149 6.66 3.32 2.85
N ALA A 150 7.39 3.50 1.75
CA ALA A 150 7.43 2.55 0.65
C ALA A 150 8.05 1.21 1.06
N GLY A 151 9.18 1.21 1.78
CA GLY A 151 9.79 -0.04 2.27
C GLY A 151 8.84 -0.84 3.17
N GLU A 152 8.16 -0.18 4.11
CA GLU A 152 7.15 -0.82 4.97
C GLU A 152 5.95 -1.32 4.16
N ALA A 153 5.47 -0.53 3.20
CA ALA A 153 4.36 -0.90 2.33
C ALA A 153 4.68 -2.13 1.47
N TYR A 154 5.90 -2.20 0.89
CA TYR A 154 6.34 -3.34 0.09
C TYR A 154 6.38 -4.62 0.92
N CYS A 155 6.90 -4.56 2.15
CA CYS A 155 6.91 -5.75 3.00
C CYS A 155 5.50 -6.19 3.40
N ARG A 156 4.60 -5.25 3.71
CA ARG A 156 3.20 -5.60 3.96
C ARG A 156 2.53 -6.22 2.73
N ALA A 157 2.83 -5.72 1.52
CA ALA A 157 2.36 -6.30 0.26
C ALA A 157 2.95 -7.70 -0.02
N ALA A 158 4.12 -8.01 0.54
CA ALA A 158 4.71 -9.36 0.55
C ALA A 158 4.19 -10.25 1.71
N GLY A 159 3.29 -9.73 2.56
CA GLY A 159 2.71 -10.44 3.69
C GLY A 159 3.59 -10.46 4.95
N VAL A 160 4.55 -9.55 5.06
CA VAL A 160 5.49 -9.43 6.19
C VAL A 160 5.28 -8.10 6.92
N ASP A 161 4.99 -8.16 8.22
CA ASP A 161 4.94 -6.98 9.08
C ASP A 161 6.32 -6.72 9.71
N ILE A 162 6.93 -5.61 9.30
CA ILE A 162 8.26 -5.18 9.75
C ILE A 162 8.20 -4.06 10.81
N SER A 163 7.03 -3.71 11.34
CA SER A 163 6.89 -2.64 12.33
C SER A 163 7.68 -2.92 13.61
N SER A 164 7.86 -4.20 13.96
CA SER A 164 8.69 -4.63 15.10
C SER A 164 10.20 -4.36 14.92
N ILE A 165 10.67 -4.20 13.69
CA ILE A 165 12.08 -3.94 13.37
C ILE A 165 12.37 -2.43 13.43
N PHE A 166 11.38 -1.60 13.07
CA PHE A 166 11.55 -0.16 12.96
C PHE A 166 11.10 0.65 14.18
N GLY A 167 10.47 0.00 15.17
CA GLY A 167 10.27 0.50 16.53
C GLY A 167 9.93 1.98 16.59
N TYR A 168 8.67 2.31 16.32
CA TYR A 168 8.10 3.59 16.77
C TYR A 168 7.42 3.40 18.12
#